data_AF-A0A811UI10-F1
#
_entry.id   AF-A0A811UI10-F1
#
_cell.length_a   1.000
_cell.length_b   1.000
_cell.length_c   1.000
_cell.angle_alpha   90.00
_cell.angle_beta   90.00
_cell.angle_gamma   90.00
#
_symmetry.space_group_name_H-M   'P 1'
#
loop_
_entity.id
_entity.type
_entity.pdbx_description
1 polymer ?
#
loop_
_entity_poly.entity_id
_entity_poly.type
_entity_poly.pdbx_seq_one_letter_code
_entity_poly.pdbx_strand_id
1 'polypeptide(L)'
;MRAFVVAKQLQNFEKQLRTLSLTTDESEAEVLTLHELQVRMRAYHGNLSSVVLGYTLSLDFEVQINNWQYFVALDELVKQTHAQFDANYIMYKFLYYLIADGVNDFTKIECMWEVRTQMDLGVNFLYKHEEQMHIYSKTTRMRINIGNLPADVSETFIDKHYADVHMTTNDYHKNHMQLLKLRASKEDEMLTRDRSQPNSYILAMVIRRVAVRHIIVSPKLVVIPFAFLQTPIFHHNMHDILKMGSFGLCSRMRLCTASMEMVYSSICSQSSGSGDSIAENEHFESSLKCLQQTETER
;
A
#
# COMPACT_ATOMS: atom_id res chain seq x y z
N MET A 1 31.41 0.72 25.69
CA MET A 1 31.00 2.10 26.03
C MET A 1 30.51 2.90 24.80
N ARG A 2 31.14 2.81 23.61
CA ARG A 2 30.70 3.52 22.38
C ARG A 2 29.30 3.14 21.87
N ALA A 3 28.94 1.85 21.85
CA ALA A 3 27.64 1.40 21.33
C ALA A 3 26.44 1.98 22.10
N PHE A 4 26.55 2.10 23.43
CA PHE A 4 25.51 2.68 24.27
C PHE A 4 25.28 4.18 23.97
N VAL A 5 26.37 4.93 23.73
CA VAL A 5 26.28 6.35 23.36
C VAL A 5 25.55 6.52 22.02
N VAL A 6 25.94 5.73 21.01
CA VAL A 6 25.29 5.74 19.69
C VAL A 6 23.82 5.35 19.81
N ALA A 7 23.49 4.29 20.56
CA ALA A 7 22.09 3.88 20.78
C ALA A 7 21.24 4.97 21.43
N LYS A 8 21.79 5.68 22.43
CA LYS A 8 21.11 6.81 23.08
C LYS A 8 20.89 7.98 22.11
N GLN A 9 21.87 8.27 21.26
CA GLN A 9 21.73 9.31 20.22
C GLN A 9 20.66 8.94 19.20
N LEU A 10 20.65 7.70 18.70
CA LEU A 10 19.62 7.19 17.78
C LEU A 10 18.23 7.25 18.40
N GLN A 11 18.09 6.88 19.68
CA GLN A 11 16.81 6.94 20.40
C GLN A 11 16.30 8.38 20.55
N ASN A 12 17.19 9.32 20.88
CA ASN A 12 16.83 10.74 20.98
C ASN A 12 16.39 11.29 19.62
N PHE A 13 17.09 10.94 18.55
CA PHE A 13 16.74 11.33 17.18
C PHE A 13 15.40 10.74 16.73
N GLU A 14 15.13 9.46 17.02
CA GLU A 14 13.81 8.84 16.80
C GLU A 14 12.70 9.58 17.55
N LYS A 15 12.95 10.01 18.79
CA LYS A 15 11.98 10.79 19.55
C LYS A 15 11.68 12.12 18.87
N GLN A 16 12.70 12.82 18.36
CA GLN A 16 12.53 14.05 17.60
C GLN A 16 11.73 13.80 16.32
N LEU A 17 12.07 12.78 15.54
CA LEU A 17 11.34 12.39 14.33
C LEU A 17 9.87 12.03 14.60
N ARG A 18 9.59 11.35 15.71
CA ARG A 18 8.21 11.04 16.14
C ARG A 18 7.44 12.31 16.47
N THR A 19 8.04 13.22 17.22
CA THR A 19 7.42 14.53 17.49
C THR A 19 7.12 15.26 16.18
N LEU A 20 8.07 15.26 15.22
CA LEU A 20 7.85 15.86 13.91
C LEU A 20 6.72 15.17 13.13
N SER A 21 6.61 13.84 13.18
CA SER A 21 5.55 13.11 12.48
C SER A 21 4.13 13.39 13.02
N LEU A 22 4.04 13.94 14.23
CA LEU A 22 2.78 14.38 14.84
C LEU A 22 2.41 15.81 14.46
N THR A 23 3.30 16.55 13.81
CA THR A 23 2.98 17.87 13.23
C THR A 23 1.99 17.63 12.10
N THR A 24 0.71 17.84 12.36
CA THR A 24 -0.33 17.74 11.33
C THR A 24 -0.38 19.05 10.58
N ASP A 25 -0.23 18.98 9.26
CA ASP A 25 -0.65 20.06 8.40
C ASP A 25 -2.18 20.01 8.32
N GLU A 26 -2.87 21.07 8.74
CA GLU A 26 -4.32 21.18 8.53
C GLU A 26 -4.66 21.43 7.05
N SER A 27 -3.64 21.72 6.22
CA SER A 27 -3.82 21.93 4.78
C SER A 27 -3.90 20.60 4.01
N GLU A 28 -4.63 20.65 2.90
CA GLU A 28 -4.75 19.53 1.95
C GLU A 28 -3.40 19.18 1.33
N ALA A 29 -3.29 17.95 0.82
CA ALA A 29 -2.09 17.51 0.12
C ALA A 29 -1.80 18.44 -1.07
N GLU A 30 -0.60 18.99 -1.13
CA GLU A 30 -0.18 19.89 -2.20
C GLU A 30 0.40 19.09 -3.36
N VAL A 31 0.00 19.40 -4.59
CA VAL A 31 0.60 18.84 -5.80
C VAL A 31 1.56 19.87 -6.38
N LEU A 32 2.82 19.46 -6.56
CA LEU A 32 3.90 20.30 -7.09
C LEU A 32 4.60 19.58 -8.23
N THR A 33 5.09 20.32 -9.21
CA THR A 33 6.07 19.77 -10.16
C THR A 33 7.42 19.56 -9.46
N LEU A 34 8.24 18.63 -9.97
CA LEU A 34 9.62 18.47 -9.49
C LEU A 34 10.43 19.76 -9.62
N HIS A 35 10.15 20.59 -10.63
CA HIS A 35 10.73 21.92 -10.76
C HIS A 35 10.38 22.83 -9.58
N GLU A 36 9.09 22.94 -9.23
CA GLU A 36 8.64 23.76 -8.11
C GLU A 36 9.20 23.26 -6.78
N LEU A 37 9.25 21.93 -6.58
CA LEU A 37 9.85 21.33 -5.40
C LEU A 37 11.33 21.72 -5.26
N GLN A 38 12.11 21.64 -6.35
CA GLN A 38 13.53 22.03 -6.34
C GLN A 38 13.73 23.53 -6.05
N VAL A 39 12.85 24.38 -6.57
CA VAL A 39 12.91 25.83 -6.31
C VAL A 39 12.62 26.14 -4.84
N ARG A 40 11.60 25.50 -4.27
CA ARG A 40 11.19 25.72 -2.87
C ARG A 40 12.15 25.09 -1.86
N MET A 41 12.68 23.91 -2.17
CA MET A 41 13.64 23.20 -1.33
C MET A 41 15.02 23.19 -1.97
N ARG A 42 15.82 24.23 -1.69
CA ARG A 42 17.20 24.34 -2.21
C ARG A 42 18.09 23.16 -1.83
N ALA A 43 17.83 22.51 -0.69
CA ALA A 43 18.54 21.29 -0.27
C ALA A 43 18.30 20.10 -1.22
N TYR A 44 17.20 20.12 -1.97
CA TYR A 44 16.89 19.15 -3.03
C TYR A 44 17.68 19.51 -4.31
N HIS A 45 19.00 19.36 -4.25
CA HIS A 45 19.85 19.53 -5.42
C HIS A 45 19.65 18.36 -6.38
N GLY A 46 18.74 18.58 -7.34
CA GLY A 46 18.61 17.96 -8.67
C GLY A 46 19.36 16.65 -8.97
N ASN A 47 19.18 15.61 -8.17
CA ASN A 47 19.49 14.24 -8.59
C ASN A 47 18.84 13.15 -7.74
N LEU A 48 17.94 13.48 -6.82
CA LEU A 48 17.35 12.48 -5.93
C LEU A 48 16.60 11.39 -6.72
N SER A 49 15.91 11.75 -7.79
CA SER A 49 15.28 10.76 -8.69
C SER A 49 16.31 9.80 -9.25
N SER A 50 17.46 10.28 -9.74
CA SER A 50 18.53 9.38 -10.22
C SER A 50 19.15 8.52 -9.13
N VAL A 51 19.27 9.05 -7.91
CA VAL A 51 19.93 8.35 -6.78
C VAL A 51 19.00 7.29 -6.19
N VAL A 52 17.71 7.59 -6.10
CA VAL A 52 16.70 6.71 -5.49
C VAL A 52 16.14 5.73 -6.53
N LEU A 53 15.80 6.20 -7.72
CA LEU A 53 15.12 5.40 -8.76
C LEU A 53 16.10 4.81 -9.78
N GLY A 54 17.35 5.27 -9.82
CA GLY A 54 18.32 4.85 -10.83
C GLY A 54 18.11 5.48 -12.22
N TYR A 55 17.12 6.36 -12.37
CA TYR A 55 16.84 7.11 -13.60
C TYR A 55 16.31 8.52 -13.29
N THR A 56 16.35 9.40 -14.27
CA THR A 56 15.92 10.80 -14.11
C THR A 56 14.45 10.96 -14.49
N LEU A 57 13.66 11.51 -13.57
CA LEU A 57 12.29 11.95 -13.85
C LEU A 57 12.30 13.32 -14.53
N SER A 58 11.28 13.58 -15.34
CA SER A 58 11.10 14.88 -16.00
C SER A 58 10.74 15.97 -14.98
N LEU A 59 11.15 17.21 -15.22
CA LEU A 59 10.97 18.32 -14.27
C LEU A 59 9.50 18.75 -14.11
N ASP A 60 8.65 18.43 -15.08
CA ASP A 60 7.20 18.59 -15.06
C ASP A 60 6.49 17.43 -14.33
N PHE A 61 7.21 16.42 -13.86
CA PHE A 61 6.62 15.31 -13.11
C PHE A 61 5.99 15.84 -11.81
N GLU A 62 4.71 15.53 -11.62
CA GLU A 62 3.95 15.95 -10.45
C GLU A 62 4.22 15.03 -9.26
N VAL A 63 4.52 15.63 -8.10
CA VAL A 63 4.68 14.98 -6.82
C VAL A 63 3.65 15.52 -5.83
N GLN A 64 3.05 14.61 -5.07
CA GLN A 64 2.10 14.97 -4.03
C GLN A 64 2.82 15.02 -2.68
N ILE A 65 2.75 16.16 -2.00
CA ILE A 65 3.30 16.38 -0.68
C ILE A 65 2.15 16.37 0.33
N ASN A 66 2.09 15.32 1.13
CA ASN A 66 1.01 15.16 2.11
C ASN A 66 1.18 16.03 3.37
N ASN A 67 2.40 16.51 3.66
CA ASN A 67 2.68 17.30 4.85
C ASN A 67 3.91 18.18 4.62
N TRP A 68 3.68 19.40 4.13
CA TRP A 68 4.77 20.31 3.78
C TRP A 68 5.58 20.73 5.02
N GLN A 69 4.90 21.02 6.13
CA GLN A 69 5.54 21.44 7.38
C GLN A 69 6.49 20.38 7.92
N TYR A 70 6.10 19.09 7.84
CA TYR A 70 6.97 17.98 8.19
C TYR A 70 8.24 17.94 7.35
N PHE A 71 8.14 18.12 6.03
CA PHE A 71 9.31 18.11 5.15
C PHE A 71 10.30 19.24 5.48
N VAL A 72 9.79 20.45 5.73
CA VAL A 72 10.63 21.60 6.14
C VAL A 72 11.30 21.34 7.48
N ALA A 73 10.55 20.86 8.47
CA ALA A 73 11.10 20.59 9.80
C ALA A 73 12.11 19.42 9.80
N LEU A 74 11.90 18.42 8.93
CA LEU A 74 12.83 17.32 8.72
C LEU A 74 14.15 17.80 8.10
N ASP A 75 14.09 18.65 7.09
CA ASP A 75 15.28 19.25 6.46
C ASP A 75 16.12 20.02 7.52
N GLU A 76 15.47 20.83 8.35
CA GLU A 76 16.14 21.54 9.44
C GLU A 76 16.73 20.61 10.51
N LEU A 77 16.06 19.50 10.83
CA LEU A 77 16.57 18.52 11.78
C LEU A 77 17.81 17.78 11.23
N VAL A 78 17.79 17.39 9.95
CA VAL A 78 18.90 16.68 9.29
C VAL A 78 20.11 17.61 9.08
N LYS A 79 19.92 18.91 8.88
CA LYS A 79 21.05 19.87 8.86
C LYS A 79 21.80 19.97 10.18
N GLN A 80 21.17 19.60 11.29
CA GLN A 80 21.78 19.62 12.63
C GLN A 80 22.57 18.35 12.94
N THR A 81 22.48 17.32 12.10
CA THR A 81 23.23 16.07 12.23
C THR A 81 24.47 16.09 11.34
N HIS A 82 25.29 15.04 11.42
CA HIS A 82 26.48 14.87 10.60
C HIS A 82 26.36 13.58 9.80
N ALA A 83 26.93 13.57 8.60
CA ALA A 83 26.74 12.48 7.62
C ALA A 83 26.98 11.06 8.16
N GLN A 84 27.95 10.89 9.07
CA GLN A 84 28.20 9.58 9.70
C GLN A 84 27.04 9.12 10.60
N PHE A 85 26.40 10.05 11.33
CA PHE A 85 25.22 9.74 12.13
C PHE A 85 24.03 9.38 11.24
N ASP A 86 23.81 10.14 10.16
CA ASP A 86 22.70 9.89 9.23
C ASP A 86 22.83 8.51 8.57
N ALA A 87 24.05 8.17 8.11
CA ALA A 87 24.34 6.84 7.57
C ALA A 87 24.06 5.73 8.61
N ASN A 88 24.51 5.91 9.85
CA ASN A 88 24.25 4.94 10.93
C ASN A 88 22.74 4.82 11.22
N TYR A 89 22.01 5.92 11.21
CA TYR A 89 20.56 5.92 11.43
C TYR A 89 19.83 5.20 10.30
N ILE A 90 20.16 5.49 9.03
CA ILE A 90 19.58 4.82 7.86
C ILE A 90 19.89 3.32 7.91
N MET A 91 21.13 2.92 8.21
CA MET A 91 21.51 1.51 8.37
C MET A 91 20.72 0.84 9.49
N TYR A 92 20.57 1.50 10.63
CA TYR A 92 19.75 1.01 11.74
C TYR A 92 18.29 0.81 11.34
N LYS A 93 17.68 1.78 10.63
CA LYS A 93 16.31 1.67 10.14
C LYS A 93 16.13 0.57 9.12
N PHE A 94 17.11 0.39 8.24
CA PHE A 94 17.12 -0.70 7.28
C PHE A 94 17.21 -2.08 7.97
N LEU A 95 18.11 -2.24 8.94
CA LEU A 95 18.20 -3.48 9.72
C LEU A 95 16.92 -3.76 10.52
N TYR A 96 16.38 -2.74 11.18
CA TYR A 96 15.10 -2.85 11.89
C TYR A 96 13.97 -3.27 10.95
N TYR A 97 13.93 -2.70 9.75
CA TYR A 97 12.98 -3.07 8.71
C TYR A 97 13.14 -4.54 8.29
N LEU A 98 14.37 -5.00 8.01
CA LEU A 98 14.61 -6.40 7.63
C LEU A 98 14.20 -7.40 8.71
N ILE A 99 14.40 -7.06 9.99
CA ILE A 99 13.95 -7.90 11.10
C ILE A 99 12.43 -7.90 11.19
N ALA A 100 11.78 -6.76 10.97
CA ALA A 100 10.33 -6.63 11.06
C ALA A 100 9.57 -7.21 9.86
N ASP A 101 10.16 -7.17 8.65
CA ASP A 101 9.58 -7.74 7.43
C ASP A 101 9.91 -9.23 7.27
N GLY A 102 10.96 -9.70 7.94
CA GLY A 102 11.40 -11.09 7.87
C GLY A 102 10.66 -12.05 8.80
N VAL A 103 10.98 -13.34 8.65
CA VAL A 103 10.42 -14.43 9.46
C VAL A 103 11.14 -14.55 10.82
N ASN A 104 10.37 -14.66 11.90
CA ASN A 104 10.90 -14.74 13.27
C ASN A 104 11.28 -16.16 13.73
N ASP A 105 10.51 -17.18 13.38
CA ASP A 105 10.63 -18.54 13.97
C ASP A 105 10.76 -19.69 12.95
N PHE A 106 10.76 -19.36 11.65
CA PHE A 106 10.86 -20.30 10.52
C PHE A 106 9.89 -21.50 10.61
N THR A 107 8.76 -21.33 11.29
CA THR A 107 7.70 -22.33 11.28
C THR A 107 7.12 -22.46 9.87
N LYS A 108 6.52 -23.62 9.55
CA LYS A 108 5.89 -23.84 8.23
C LYS A 108 4.85 -22.78 7.90
N ILE A 109 4.12 -22.30 8.91
CA ILE A 109 3.07 -21.28 8.75
C ILE A 109 3.70 -19.92 8.43
N GLU A 110 4.76 -19.50 9.15
CA GLU A 110 5.46 -18.26 8.85
C GLU A 110 6.13 -18.29 7.48
N CYS A 111 6.78 -19.39 7.10
CA CYS A 111 7.35 -19.54 5.76
C CYS A 111 6.28 -19.48 4.66
N MET A 112 5.11 -20.09 4.88
CA MET A 112 3.99 -19.99 3.96
C MET A 112 3.46 -18.55 3.86
N TRP A 113 3.36 -17.84 4.99
CA TRP A 113 2.93 -16.45 5.01
C TRP A 113 3.91 -15.52 4.29
N GLU A 114 5.21 -15.76 4.47
CA GLU A 114 6.28 -15.04 3.80
C GLU A 114 6.23 -15.25 2.29
N VAL A 115 6.19 -16.50 1.81
CA VAL A 115 6.08 -16.80 0.38
C VAL A 115 4.82 -16.16 -0.21
N ARG A 116 3.70 -16.19 0.51
CA ARG A 116 2.46 -15.54 0.09
C ARG A 116 2.55 -14.00 0.03
N THR A 117 3.36 -13.39 0.88
CA THR A 117 3.50 -11.93 0.98
C THR A 117 4.53 -11.38 0.00
N GLN A 118 5.60 -12.14 -0.24
CA GLN A 118 6.68 -11.74 -1.13
C GLN A 118 6.45 -12.21 -2.58
N MET A 119 5.70 -13.30 -2.79
CA MET A 119 5.39 -13.88 -4.10
C MET A 119 3.87 -14.04 -4.32
N ASP A 120 3.12 -12.98 -4.03
CA ASP A 120 1.65 -12.99 -4.05
C ASP A 120 1.07 -13.41 -5.41
N LEU A 121 1.57 -12.87 -6.52
CA LEU A 121 1.11 -13.25 -7.87
C LEU A 121 1.38 -14.72 -8.18
N GLY A 122 2.56 -15.24 -7.81
CA GLY A 122 2.88 -16.65 -8.00
C GLY A 122 1.97 -17.57 -7.20
N VAL A 123 1.75 -17.26 -5.91
CA VAL A 123 0.87 -18.04 -5.03
C VAL A 123 -0.59 -17.96 -5.50
N ASN A 124 -1.09 -16.78 -5.85
CA ASN A 124 -2.45 -16.62 -6.35
C ASN A 124 -2.66 -17.34 -7.69
N PHE A 125 -1.64 -17.37 -8.56
CA PHE A 125 -1.68 -18.13 -9.82
C PHE A 125 -1.83 -19.64 -9.57
N LEU A 126 -1.10 -20.19 -8.60
CA LEU A 126 -1.26 -21.59 -8.18
C LEU A 126 -2.67 -21.87 -7.64
N TYR A 127 -3.17 -21.02 -6.74
CA TYR A 127 -4.55 -21.16 -6.22
C TYR A 127 -5.60 -21.09 -7.32
N LYS A 128 -5.45 -20.19 -8.31
CA LYS A 128 -6.38 -20.09 -9.44
C LYS A 128 -6.48 -21.41 -10.23
N HIS A 129 -5.36 -22.11 -10.39
CA HIS A 129 -5.31 -23.37 -11.13
C HIS A 129 -6.03 -24.50 -10.36
N GLU A 130 -5.90 -24.53 -9.03
CA GLU A 130 -6.54 -25.53 -8.18
C GLU A 130 -8.06 -25.29 -8.01
N GLU A 131 -8.48 -24.04 -7.89
CA GLU A 131 -9.84 -23.65 -7.52
C GLU A 131 -10.60 -23.02 -8.70
N GLN A 132 -10.71 -23.69 -9.86
CA GLN A 132 -11.35 -23.16 -11.08
C GLN A 132 -12.77 -22.58 -10.85
N MET A 133 -12.83 -21.33 -10.41
CA MET A 133 -14.05 -20.65 -9.98
C MET A 133 -14.58 -19.78 -11.11
N HIS A 134 -15.73 -20.18 -11.64
CA HIS A 134 -16.47 -19.43 -12.66
C HIS A 134 -17.35 -18.37 -11.99
N ILE A 135 -16.78 -17.22 -11.64
CA ILE A 135 -17.54 -16.06 -11.19
C ILE A 135 -17.61 -15.06 -12.34
N TYR A 136 -18.78 -14.95 -12.98
CA TYR A 136 -19.04 -13.93 -14.00
C TYR A 136 -19.61 -12.67 -13.35
N SER A 137 -18.98 -11.51 -13.57
CA SER A 137 -19.52 -10.22 -13.12
C SER A 137 -20.14 -9.44 -14.29
N LYS A 138 -21.44 -9.15 -14.20
CA LYS A 138 -22.17 -8.20 -15.07
C LYS A 138 -22.32 -6.86 -14.35
N THR A 139 -21.29 -6.03 -14.36
CA THR A 139 -21.41 -4.62 -13.95
C THR A 139 -20.53 -3.76 -14.86
N THR A 140 -21.13 -2.81 -15.57
CA THR A 140 -20.47 -2.04 -16.65
C THR A 140 -19.52 -0.95 -16.18
N ARG A 141 -19.44 -0.65 -14.87
CA ARG A 141 -18.62 0.45 -14.32
C ARG A 141 -17.55 0.04 -13.31
N MET A 142 -17.72 -1.10 -12.62
CA MET A 142 -16.74 -1.62 -11.64
C MET A 142 -16.25 -3.00 -12.08
N ARG A 143 -14.94 -3.19 -12.11
CA ARG A 143 -14.31 -4.48 -12.42
C ARG A 143 -14.09 -5.25 -11.13
N ILE A 144 -14.41 -6.54 -11.13
CA ILE A 144 -14.06 -7.45 -10.03
C ILE A 144 -12.82 -8.23 -10.44
N ASN A 145 -11.82 -8.27 -9.58
CA ASN A 145 -10.63 -9.10 -9.72
C ASN A 145 -10.59 -10.10 -8.57
N ILE A 146 -10.52 -11.39 -8.89
CA ILE A 146 -10.39 -12.44 -7.89
C ILE A 146 -8.92 -12.83 -7.77
N GLY A 147 -8.40 -12.81 -6.54
CA GLY A 147 -7.03 -13.22 -6.26
C GLY A 147 -5.96 -12.22 -6.72
N ASN A 148 -6.34 -11.01 -7.10
CA ASN A 148 -5.40 -9.96 -7.51
C ASN A 148 -4.52 -10.34 -8.71
N LEU A 149 -5.08 -11.04 -9.70
CA LEU A 149 -4.34 -11.50 -10.88
C LEU A 149 -4.69 -10.67 -12.12
N PRO A 150 -3.75 -10.47 -13.07
CA PRO A 150 -4.09 -9.97 -14.39
C PRO A 150 -5.16 -10.85 -15.05
N ALA A 151 -6.01 -10.24 -15.88
CA ALA A 151 -7.11 -10.95 -16.55
C ALA A 151 -6.58 -12.08 -17.47
N ASP A 152 -5.45 -11.84 -18.12
CA ASP A 152 -4.73 -12.69 -19.06
C ASP A 152 -3.49 -13.35 -18.44
N VAL A 153 -3.47 -13.53 -17.11
CA VAL A 153 -2.34 -14.15 -16.42
C VAL A 153 -2.02 -15.54 -17.00
N SER A 154 -0.75 -15.74 -17.35
CA SER A 154 -0.18 -16.98 -17.86
C SER A 154 1.06 -17.38 -17.04
N GLU A 155 1.51 -18.62 -17.19
CA GLU A 155 2.79 -19.08 -16.62
C GLU A 155 3.95 -18.21 -17.13
N THR A 156 3.97 -17.91 -18.43
CA THR A 156 4.98 -17.02 -19.04
C THR A 156 4.97 -15.60 -18.43
N PHE A 157 3.82 -15.09 -18.01
CA PHE A 157 3.75 -13.82 -17.30
C PHE A 157 4.38 -13.92 -15.92
N ILE A 158 4.09 -14.99 -15.17
CA ILE A 158 4.65 -15.22 -13.83
C ILE A 158 6.17 -15.42 -13.91
N ASP A 159 6.65 -16.24 -14.84
CA ASP A 159 8.08 -16.45 -15.07
C ASP A 159 8.79 -15.14 -15.41
N LYS A 160 8.21 -14.33 -16.29
CA LYS A 160 8.75 -13.01 -16.63
C LYS A 160 8.71 -12.06 -15.43
N HIS A 161 7.68 -12.13 -14.59
CA HIS A 161 7.55 -11.28 -13.41
C HIS A 161 8.65 -11.56 -12.37
N TYR A 162 9.01 -12.82 -12.18
CA TYR A 162 10.04 -13.25 -11.22
C TYR A 162 11.41 -13.59 -11.86
N ALA A 163 11.63 -13.24 -13.13
CA ALA A 163 12.81 -13.65 -13.91
C ALA A 163 14.15 -13.24 -13.26
N ASP A 164 14.18 -12.10 -12.58
CA ASP A 164 15.39 -11.56 -11.92
C ASP A 164 15.62 -12.13 -10.51
N VAL A 165 14.73 -12.99 -10.02
CA VAL A 165 14.79 -13.57 -8.67
C VAL A 165 15.38 -14.98 -8.75
N HIS A 166 16.61 -15.13 -8.24
CA HIS A 166 17.33 -16.41 -8.22
C HIS A 166 17.47 -16.94 -6.79
N MET A 167 16.42 -17.63 -6.34
CA MET A 167 16.37 -18.18 -5.00
C MET A 167 17.27 -19.41 -4.83
N THR A 168 17.80 -19.58 -3.62
CA THR A 168 18.53 -20.78 -3.20
C THR A 168 17.88 -21.38 -1.95
N THR A 169 17.95 -22.69 -1.77
CA THR A 169 17.25 -23.35 -0.65
C THR A 169 17.86 -23.06 0.72
N ASN A 170 19.10 -22.55 0.78
CA ASN A 170 19.90 -22.50 2.00
C ASN A 170 20.23 -21.08 2.48
N ASP A 171 19.71 -20.04 1.80
CA ASP A 171 20.00 -18.65 2.14
C ASP A 171 18.73 -17.80 2.10
N TYR A 172 17.98 -17.84 3.21
CA TYR A 172 16.76 -17.07 3.38
C TYR A 172 16.98 -15.57 3.19
N HIS A 173 18.03 -15.01 3.83
CA HIS A 173 18.25 -13.57 3.81
C HIS A 173 18.57 -13.07 2.40
N LYS A 174 19.36 -13.82 1.63
CA LYS A 174 19.60 -13.50 0.21
C LYS A 174 18.32 -13.55 -0.61
N ASN A 175 17.49 -14.58 -0.45
CA ASN A 175 16.21 -14.71 -1.16
C ASN A 175 15.27 -13.54 -0.80
N HIS A 176 15.13 -13.24 0.49
CA HIS A 176 14.31 -12.14 0.99
C HIS A 176 14.79 -10.79 0.41
N MET A 177 16.09 -10.54 0.39
CA MET A 177 16.67 -9.34 -0.22
C MET A 177 16.40 -9.25 -1.73
N GLN A 178 16.46 -10.37 -2.46
CA GLN A 178 16.12 -10.38 -3.89
C GLN A 178 14.64 -10.05 -4.13
N LEU A 179 13.74 -10.58 -3.30
CA LEU A 179 12.31 -10.31 -3.39
C LEU A 179 12.00 -8.85 -3.03
N LEU A 180 12.64 -8.29 -1.99
CA LEU A 180 12.55 -6.87 -1.68
C LEU A 180 13.03 -5.98 -2.83
N LYS A 181 14.15 -6.35 -3.47
CA LYS A 181 14.68 -5.63 -4.63
C LYS A 181 13.72 -5.70 -5.83
N LEU A 182 13.18 -6.89 -6.14
CA LEU A 182 12.17 -7.03 -7.19
C LEU A 182 10.98 -6.13 -6.88
N ARG A 183 10.49 -6.15 -5.64
CA ARG A 183 9.34 -5.36 -5.22
C ARG A 183 9.57 -3.88 -5.45
N ALA A 184 10.68 -3.32 -4.95
CA ALA A 184 11.05 -1.91 -5.17
C ALA A 184 11.14 -1.56 -6.66
N SER A 185 11.79 -2.41 -7.46
CA SER A 185 11.90 -2.21 -8.91
C SER A 185 10.53 -2.18 -9.61
N LYS A 186 9.58 -3.02 -9.18
CA LYS A 186 8.22 -3.01 -9.74
C LYS A 186 7.41 -1.80 -9.33
N GLU A 187 7.68 -1.24 -8.15
CA GLU A 187 7.13 0.03 -7.67
C GLU A 187 7.58 1.18 -8.58
N ASP A 188 8.88 1.23 -8.87
CA ASP A 188 9.49 2.26 -9.72
C ASP A 188 8.95 2.18 -11.16
N GLU A 189 8.80 0.98 -11.71
CA GLU A 189 8.19 0.77 -13.04
C GLU A 189 6.77 1.36 -13.14
N MET A 190 6.02 1.44 -12.03
CA MET A 190 4.67 2.04 -12.04
C MET A 190 4.69 3.55 -12.22
N LEU A 191 5.76 4.25 -11.81
CA LEU A 191 5.86 5.71 -11.90
C LEU A 191 5.90 6.19 -13.35
N THR A 192 6.53 5.42 -14.24
CA THR A 192 6.67 5.75 -15.67
C THR A 192 5.66 5.04 -16.56
N ARG A 193 4.79 4.22 -15.99
CA ARG A 193 3.80 3.46 -16.75
C ARG A 193 2.74 4.38 -17.33
N ASP A 194 2.32 4.10 -18.56
CA ASP A 194 1.21 4.79 -19.20
C ASP A 194 -0.10 4.59 -18.39
N ARG A 195 -0.60 5.69 -17.83
CA ARG A 195 -1.85 5.74 -17.05
C ARG A 195 -3.09 5.46 -17.89
N SER A 196 -2.98 5.47 -19.23
CA SER A 196 -4.08 5.15 -20.15
C SER A 196 -4.52 3.68 -20.06
N GLN A 197 -3.63 2.79 -19.61
CA GLN A 197 -3.95 1.38 -19.44
C GLN A 197 -4.51 1.11 -18.03
N PRO A 198 -5.78 0.68 -17.90
CA PRO A 198 -6.34 0.38 -16.60
C PRO A 198 -5.64 -0.84 -16.01
N ASN A 199 -4.97 -0.64 -14.87
CA ASN A 199 -4.35 -1.74 -14.12
C ASN A 199 -5.37 -2.87 -13.91
N SER A 200 -5.03 -4.05 -14.41
CA SER A 200 -5.87 -5.24 -14.25
C SER A 200 -5.75 -5.84 -12.86
N TYR A 201 -4.70 -5.50 -12.11
CA TYR A 201 -4.40 -5.94 -10.74
C TYR A 201 -3.68 -4.83 -9.97
N ILE A 202 -3.63 -4.94 -8.64
CA ILE A 202 -2.98 -3.97 -7.74
C ILE A 202 -1.63 -4.53 -7.33
N LEU A 203 -0.53 -3.81 -7.56
CA LEU A 203 0.76 -4.20 -7.00
C LEU A 203 0.66 -4.10 -5.47
N ALA A 204 1.05 -5.16 -4.74
CA ALA A 204 0.80 -5.37 -3.30
C ALA A 204 1.27 -4.26 -2.33
N MET A 205 1.95 -3.24 -2.83
CA MET A 205 2.59 -2.17 -2.08
C MET A 205 1.62 -1.21 -1.38
N VAL A 206 0.38 -1.06 -1.85
CA VAL A 206 -0.65 -0.31 -1.10
C VAL A 206 -1.08 -1.03 0.19
N ILE A 207 -0.78 -2.32 0.30
CA ILE A 207 -1.55 -3.26 1.11
C ILE A 207 -0.61 -4.25 1.80
N ARG A 208 0.40 -3.72 2.49
CA ARG A 208 1.44 -4.47 3.23
C ARG A 208 0.92 -5.47 4.28
N ARG A 209 -0.38 -5.54 4.55
CA ARG A 209 -1.01 -6.52 5.46
C ARG A 209 -2.38 -7.04 4.99
N VAL A 210 -2.87 -6.62 3.82
CA VAL A 210 -4.32 -6.57 3.57
C VAL A 210 -4.78 -7.53 2.45
N ALA A 211 -3.94 -7.86 1.45
CA ALA A 211 -4.35 -8.59 0.23
C ALA A 211 -4.78 -10.04 0.47
N VAL A 212 -4.42 -10.60 1.62
CA VAL A 212 -4.81 -11.97 1.99
C VAL A 212 -6.12 -12.01 2.77
N ARG A 213 -6.48 -10.91 3.44
CA ARG A 213 -7.54 -10.90 4.47
C ARG A 213 -8.60 -9.82 4.26
N HIS A 214 -8.52 -9.02 3.20
CA HIS A 214 -9.50 -7.97 2.95
C HIS A 214 -9.80 -7.79 1.48
N ILE A 215 -11.03 -7.37 1.20
CA ILE A 215 -11.43 -6.88 -0.10
C ILE A 215 -10.78 -5.51 -0.31
N ILE A 216 -10.18 -5.31 -1.47
CA ILE A 216 -9.53 -4.06 -1.86
C ILE A 216 -10.47 -3.32 -2.79
N VAL A 217 -10.68 -2.03 -2.57
CA VAL A 217 -11.51 -1.22 -3.44
C VAL A 217 -10.70 -0.03 -3.91
N SER A 218 -10.63 0.12 -5.22
CA SER A 218 -10.05 1.24 -5.96
C SER A 218 -11.17 1.82 -6.84
N PRO A 219 -11.12 3.08 -7.31
CA PRO A 219 -12.26 3.74 -7.97
C PRO A 219 -12.93 2.99 -9.12
N LYS A 220 -12.24 2.02 -9.75
CA LYS A 220 -12.80 1.16 -10.83
C LYS A 220 -12.55 -0.35 -10.63
N LEU A 221 -11.96 -0.77 -9.51
CA LEU A 221 -11.52 -2.14 -9.29
C LEU A 221 -11.81 -2.61 -7.86
N VAL A 222 -12.49 -3.73 -7.74
CA VAL A 222 -12.69 -4.45 -6.48
C VAL A 222 -11.91 -5.75 -6.53
N VAL A 223 -10.95 -5.94 -5.62
CA VAL A 223 -10.16 -7.17 -5.52
C VAL A 223 -10.71 -8.03 -4.39
N ILE A 224 -11.05 -9.29 -4.69
CA ILE A 224 -11.58 -10.28 -3.76
C ILE A 224 -10.53 -11.39 -3.61
N PRO A 225 -9.86 -11.52 -2.45
CA PRO A 225 -8.89 -12.59 -2.25
C PRO A 225 -9.52 -13.98 -2.31
N PHE A 226 -8.80 -14.99 -2.78
CA PHE A 226 -9.26 -16.38 -2.79
C PHE A 226 -9.68 -16.88 -1.39
N ALA A 227 -9.07 -16.36 -0.33
CA ALA A 227 -9.42 -16.71 1.05
C ALA A 227 -10.86 -16.35 1.46
N PHE A 228 -11.56 -15.50 0.71
CA PHE A 228 -12.99 -15.20 0.91
C PHE A 228 -13.92 -16.15 0.16
N LEU A 229 -13.37 -16.96 -0.75
CA LEU A 229 -14.11 -17.87 -1.61
C LEU A 229 -14.14 -19.31 -1.08
N GLN A 230 -14.06 -19.44 0.25
CA GLN A 230 -14.09 -20.71 0.97
C GLN A 230 -15.12 -20.66 2.09
N THR A 231 -15.57 -21.83 2.55
CA THR A 231 -16.46 -21.94 3.70
C THR A 231 -15.79 -21.39 4.98
N PRO A 232 -16.53 -20.74 5.89
CA PRO A 232 -17.97 -20.51 5.88
C PRO A 232 -18.39 -19.26 5.10
N ILE A 233 -17.44 -18.52 4.51
CA ILE A 233 -17.70 -17.21 3.90
C ILE A 233 -18.45 -17.38 2.57
N PHE A 234 -17.98 -18.27 1.70
CA PHE A 234 -18.60 -18.54 0.42
C PHE A 234 -18.32 -19.97 -0.05
N HIS A 235 -19.31 -20.60 -0.66
CA HIS A 235 -19.15 -21.83 -1.44
C HIS A 235 -20.26 -21.88 -2.49
N HIS A 236 -19.96 -22.33 -3.71
CA HIS A 236 -20.94 -22.32 -4.80
C HIS A 236 -22.20 -23.16 -4.48
N ASN A 237 -22.04 -24.24 -3.71
CA ASN A 237 -23.15 -25.08 -3.23
C ASN A 237 -23.83 -24.61 -1.93
N MET A 238 -23.44 -23.47 -1.34
CA MET A 238 -24.17 -22.93 -0.19
C MET A 238 -25.55 -22.42 -0.58
N HIS A 239 -26.49 -22.44 0.37
CA HIS A 239 -27.78 -21.80 0.19
C HIS A 239 -27.60 -20.29 -0.05
N ASP A 240 -28.41 -19.69 -0.91
CA ASP A 240 -28.22 -18.29 -1.33
C ASP A 240 -28.31 -17.30 -0.16
N ILE A 241 -29.14 -17.59 0.85
CA ILE A 241 -29.19 -16.81 2.09
C ILE A 241 -27.83 -16.78 2.82
N LEU A 242 -27.05 -17.87 2.78
CA LEU A 242 -25.73 -17.93 3.41
C LEU A 242 -24.68 -17.22 2.54
N LYS A 243 -24.76 -17.36 1.21
CA LYS A 243 -23.92 -16.59 0.28
C LYS A 243 -24.15 -15.08 0.46
N MET A 244 -25.40 -14.64 0.49
CA MET A 244 -25.76 -13.23 0.63
C MET A 244 -25.53 -12.71 2.05
N GLY A 245 -25.72 -13.56 3.06
CA GLY A 245 -25.47 -13.22 4.47
C GLY A 245 -23.99 -13.04 4.75
N SER A 246 -23.18 -14.08 4.59
CA SER A 246 -21.77 -14.07 4.96
C SER A 246 -20.91 -13.27 3.97
N PHE A 247 -20.87 -13.68 2.71
CA PHE A 247 -20.07 -13.00 1.69
C PHE A 247 -20.63 -11.61 1.35
N GLY A 248 -21.95 -11.46 1.31
CA GLY A 248 -22.59 -10.17 1.06
C GLY A 248 -22.34 -9.15 2.19
N LEU A 249 -22.36 -9.55 3.47
CA LEU A 249 -22.01 -8.66 4.58
C LEU A 249 -20.52 -8.26 4.54
N CYS A 250 -19.61 -9.23 4.34
CA CYS A 250 -18.17 -8.94 4.22
C CYS A 250 -17.86 -7.97 3.05
N SER A 251 -18.49 -8.22 1.90
CA SER A 251 -18.32 -7.38 0.71
C SER A 251 -18.92 -5.99 0.89
N ARG A 252 -20.12 -5.90 1.48
CA ARG A 252 -20.83 -4.64 1.66
C ARG A 252 -20.19 -3.77 2.74
N MET A 253 -19.75 -4.35 3.86
CA MET A 253 -19.04 -3.60 4.89
C MET A 253 -17.77 -2.96 4.32
N ARG A 254 -17.04 -3.67 3.45
CA ARG A 254 -15.83 -3.12 2.83
C ARG A 254 -16.12 -2.11 1.72
N LEU A 255 -17.15 -2.35 0.90
CA LEU A 255 -17.63 -1.37 -0.08
C LEU A 255 -18.12 -0.08 0.61
N CYS A 256 -18.79 -0.18 1.76
CA CYS A 256 -19.19 0.96 2.56
C CYS A 256 -17.97 1.73 3.12
N THR A 257 -16.97 1.03 3.67
CA THR A 257 -15.72 1.69 4.11
C THR A 257 -14.97 2.34 2.95
N ALA A 258 -14.93 1.68 1.79
CA ALA A 258 -14.27 2.20 0.60
C ALA A 258 -15.01 3.37 -0.02
N SER A 259 -16.34 3.40 0.05
CA SER A 259 -17.12 4.56 -0.37
C SER A 259 -16.87 5.76 0.55
N MET A 260 -16.66 5.54 1.86
CA MET A 260 -16.26 6.61 2.77
C MET A 260 -14.83 7.10 2.49
N GLU A 261 -13.88 6.18 2.24
CA GLU A 261 -12.51 6.53 1.83
C GLU A 261 -12.45 7.22 0.46
N MET A 262 -13.31 6.82 -0.50
CA MET A 262 -13.44 7.49 -1.80
C MET A 262 -14.09 8.87 -1.68
N VAL A 263 -15.10 9.04 -0.82
CA VAL A 263 -15.67 10.37 -0.52
C VAL A 263 -14.58 11.25 0.09
N TYR A 264 -13.82 10.74 1.07
CA TYR A 264 -12.70 11.45 1.67
C TYR A 264 -11.60 11.80 0.65
N SER A 265 -11.20 10.85 -0.20
CA SER A 265 -10.26 11.07 -1.31
C SER A 265 -10.78 12.06 -2.35
N SER A 266 -12.09 12.06 -2.64
CA SER A 266 -12.71 12.98 -3.59
C SER A 266 -12.84 14.40 -3.05
N ILE A 267 -12.90 14.55 -1.72
CA ILE A 267 -12.83 15.84 -1.02
C ILE A 267 -11.38 16.33 -1.01
N CYS A 268 -10.40 15.46 -0.71
CA CYS A 268 -8.98 15.85 -0.67
C CYS A 268 -8.30 16.01 -2.04
N SER A 269 -8.91 15.53 -3.13
CA SER A 269 -8.43 15.79 -4.50
C SER A 269 -9.35 16.81 -5.14
N GLN A 270 -8.83 17.98 -5.53
CA GLN A 270 -9.55 19.08 -6.17
C GLN A 270 -10.14 18.76 -7.57
N SER A 271 -10.59 17.53 -7.83
CA SER A 271 -11.04 17.08 -9.16
C SER A 271 -12.43 16.44 -9.21
N SER A 272 -13.21 16.42 -8.13
CA SER A 272 -14.62 16.00 -8.24
C SER A 272 -15.54 16.63 -7.20
N GLY A 273 -16.30 17.66 -7.59
CA GLY A 273 -17.33 18.31 -6.77
C GLY A 273 -18.53 17.41 -6.34
N SER A 274 -18.43 16.10 -6.57
CA SER A 274 -19.42 15.12 -6.10
C SER A 274 -19.16 14.66 -4.66
N GLY A 275 -17.95 14.79 -4.13
CA GLY A 275 -17.62 14.44 -2.74
C GLY A 275 -18.14 15.49 -1.75
N ASP A 276 -17.92 16.76 -2.08
CA ASP A 276 -18.30 17.92 -1.25
C ASP A 276 -19.82 17.98 -1.03
N SER A 277 -20.60 17.75 -2.09
CA SER A 277 -22.07 17.70 -2.01
C SER A 277 -22.64 16.56 -1.17
N ILE A 278 -21.88 15.49 -0.93
CA ILE A 278 -22.28 14.39 -0.02
C ILE A 278 -21.90 14.75 1.43
N ALA A 279 -20.72 15.34 1.65
CA ALA A 279 -20.29 15.78 2.98
C ALA A 279 -21.15 16.93 3.53
N GLU A 280 -21.58 17.86 2.67
CA GLU A 280 -22.46 18.97 3.01
C GLU A 280 -23.94 18.55 3.11
N ASN A 281 -24.28 17.29 2.84
CA ASN A 281 -25.66 16.83 2.87
C ASN A 281 -26.15 16.62 4.31
N GLU A 282 -27.11 17.44 4.75
CA GLU A 282 -27.68 17.36 6.11
C GLU A 282 -28.22 15.97 6.47
N HIS A 283 -28.75 15.20 5.50
CA HIS A 283 -29.22 13.84 5.76
C HIS A 283 -28.08 12.85 5.97
N PHE A 284 -26.95 13.04 5.29
CA PHE A 284 -25.75 12.22 5.47
C PHE A 284 -25.14 12.47 6.86
N GLU A 285 -24.96 13.74 7.23
CA GLU A 285 -24.50 14.18 8.55
C GLU A 285 -25.40 13.67 9.68
N SER A 286 -26.73 13.82 9.54
CA SER A 286 -27.71 13.33 10.51
C SER A 286 -27.65 11.80 10.68
N SER A 287 -27.49 11.07 9.58
CA SER A 287 -27.34 9.60 9.61
C SER A 287 -26.03 9.17 10.27
N LEU A 288 -24.93 9.90 10.02
CA LEU A 288 -23.64 9.64 10.64
C LEU A 288 -23.69 9.88 12.16
N LYS A 289 -24.30 10.98 12.59
CA LYS A 289 -24.53 11.29 14.01
C LYS A 289 -25.37 10.23 14.69
N CYS A 290 -26.39 9.68 14.03
CA CYS A 290 -27.18 8.57 14.54
C CYS A 290 -26.33 7.30 14.75
N LEU A 291 -25.44 6.97 13.81
CA LEU A 291 -24.55 5.79 13.93
C LEU A 291 -23.45 5.96 14.97
N GLN A 292 -23.04 7.20 15.27
CA GLN A 292 -22.07 7.52 16.32
C GLN A 292 -22.68 7.49 17.73
N GLN A 293 -24.00 7.49 17.85
CA GLN A 293 -24.68 7.25 19.11
C GLN A 293 -24.60 5.75 19.44
N THR A 294 -23.90 5.40 20.50
CA THR A 294 -24.03 4.08 21.12
C THR A 294 -25.41 3.98 21.76
N GLU A 295 -26.34 3.20 21.19
CA GLU A 295 -27.59 2.81 21.88
C GLU A 295 -27.21 1.98 23.12
N THR A 296 -27.72 2.23 24.33
CA THR A 296 -29.12 2.49 24.68
C THR A 296 -29.25 3.49 25.85
N GLU A 297 -29.81 4.68 25.58
CA GLU A 297 -30.67 5.40 26.54
C GLU A 297 -32.03 5.59 25.87
N ARG A 298 -32.83 4.52 25.87
CA ARG A 298 -34.28 4.57 25.67
C ARG A 298 -34.95 3.75 26.76
#